data_AF-A0AAE1LEG4-F1
#
_entry.id   AF-A0AAE1LEG4-F1
#
_cell.length_a   1.000
_cell.length_b   1.000
_cell.length_c   1.000
_cell.angle_alpha   90.00
_cell.angle_beta   90.00
_cell.angle_gamma   90.00
#
_symmetry.space_group_name_H-M   'P 1'
#
loop_
_entity.id
_entity.type
_entity.pdbx_description
1 polymer ?
#
loop_
_entity_poly.entity_id
_entity_poly.type
_entity_poly.pdbx_seq_one_letter_code
_entity_poly.pdbx_strand_id
1 'polypeptide(L)'
;MPADLEFLVRETRNWFARSPLKRLQYKHLFAAVNDGDMPANLVQLSTTRWLAWGRAIDVILSQWLELKTHFGLQAASLKPGDKCTVGRKLNELFHAEENYLYLCFLKPITKDLNALNMKFQENEAEVHTAIISLQNT
;
A
#
# COMPACT_ATOMS: atom_id res chain seq x y z
N MET A 1 -4.85 -12.26 -4.45
CA MET A 1 -4.26 -11.87 -3.15
C MET A 1 -5.32 -12.12 -2.08
N PRO A 2 -4.96 -12.50 -0.84
CA PRO A 2 -5.92 -12.60 0.26
C PRO A 2 -6.78 -11.33 0.40
N ALA A 3 -8.08 -11.49 0.65
CA ALA A 3 -9.04 -10.37 0.69
C ALA A 3 -8.67 -9.28 1.70
N ASP A 4 -8.08 -9.66 2.84
CA ASP A 4 -7.64 -8.73 3.88
C ASP A 4 -6.47 -7.84 3.43
N LEU A 5 -5.50 -8.39 2.70
CA LEU A 5 -4.41 -7.57 2.15
C LEU A 5 -4.93 -6.63 1.06
N GLU A 6 -5.92 -7.10 0.29
CA GLU A 6 -6.56 -6.28 -0.72
C GLU A 6 -7.30 -5.10 -0.08
N PHE A 7 -8.02 -5.37 0.99
CA PHE A 7 -8.65 -4.35 1.81
C PHE A 7 -7.60 -3.38 2.37
N LEU A 8 -6.51 -3.88 2.97
CA LEU A 8 -5.46 -3.05 3.58
C LEU A 8 -4.88 -2.05 2.58
N VAL A 9 -4.42 -2.51 1.42
CA VAL A 9 -3.77 -1.62 0.44
C VAL A 9 -4.77 -0.60 -0.11
N ARG A 10 -5.99 -1.03 -0.47
CA ARG A 10 -7.01 -0.15 -1.03
C ARG A 10 -7.53 0.87 -0.03
N GLU A 11 -7.95 0.41 1.15
CA GLU A 11 -8.60 1.27 2.12
C GLU A 11 -7.63 2.20 2.84
N THR A 12 -6.32 1.89 2.86
CA THR A 12 -5.30 2.83 3.36
C THR A 12 -5.35 4.14 2.59
N ARG A 13 -5.30 4.11 1.25
CA ARG A 13 -5.42 5.35 0.45
C ARG A 13 -6.80 5.99 0.62
N ASN A 14 -7.87 5.20 0.55
CA ASN A 14 -9.23 5.72 0.62
C ASN A 14 -9.52 6.43 1.96
N TRP A 15 -8.94 5.93 3.06
CA TRP A 15 -9.04 6.52 4.39
C TRP A 15 -8.64 8.00 4.40
N PHE A 16 -7.50 8.32 3.77
CA PHE A 16 -6.99 9.67 3.67
C PHE A 16 -7.68 10.50 2.60
N ALA A 17 -8.09 9.89 1.49
CA ALA A 17 -8.82 10.58 0.43
C ALA A 17 -10.17 11.14 0.92
N ARG A 18 -10.83 10.46 1.87
CA ARG A 18 -12.14 10.85 2.42
C ARG A 18 -12.07 12.03 3.39
N SER A 19 -10.90 12.44 3.88
CA SER A 19 -10.82 13.52 4.87
C SER A 19 -9.51 14.33 4.77
N PRO A 20 -9.60 15.64 4.48
CA PRO A 20 -8.47 16.56 4.57
C PRO A 20 -7.84 16.58 5.97
N LEU A 21 -8.65 16.50 7.03
CA LEU A 21 -8.18 16.48 8.41
C LEU A 21 -7.29 15.26 8.68
N LYS A 22 -7.71 14.06 8.23
CA LYS A 22 -6.90 12.84 8.39
C LYS A 22 -5.56 12.95 7.67
N ARG A 23 -5.52 13.58 6.49
CA ARG A 23 -4.26 13.84 5.77
C ARG A 23 -3.35 14.78 6.54
N LEU A 24 -3.90 15.84 7.11
CA LEU A 24 -3.14 16.81 7.90
C LEU A 24 -2.56 16.14 9.15
N GLN A 25 -3.38 15.40 9.89
CA GLN A 25 -2.95 14.64 11.06
C GLN A 25 -1.83 13.66 10.72
N TYR A 26 -1.97 12.91 9.63
CA TYR A 26 -0.94 11.98 9.19
C TYR A 26 0.35 12.68 8.78
N LYS A 27 0.28 13.83 8.08
CA LYS A 27 1.46 14.63 7.75
C LYS A 27 2.22 15.09 8.99
N HIS A 28 1.52 15.57 10.02
CA HIS A 28 2.15 15.97 11.27
C HIS A 28 2.78 14.79 12.00
N LEU A 29 2.10 13.64 12.03
CA LEU A 29 2.64 12.42 12.61
C LEU A 29 3.89 11.95 11.86
N PHE A 30 3.82 11.91 10.53
CA PHE A 30 4.94 11.48 9.69
C PHE A 30 6.17 12.37 9.92
N ALA A 31 5.98 13.69 9.91
CA ALA A 31 7.04 14.66 10.17
C ALA A 31 7.62 14.51 11.59
N ALA A 32 6.79 14.20 12.59
CA ALA A 32 7.26 13.97 13.96
C ALA A 32 8.09 12.68 14.11
N VAL A 33 7.80 11.65 13.31
CA VAL A 33 8.55 10.37 13.31
C VAL A 33 9.82 10.45 12.46
N ASN A 34 9.82 11.28 11.40
CA ASN A 34 10.87 11.34 10.39
C ASN A 34 11.55 12.73 10.31
N ASP A 35 11.79 13.38 11.45
CA ASP A 35 12.57 14.62 11.56
C ASP A 35 12.18 15.75 10.57
N GLY A 36 10.89 15.92 10.34
CA GLY A 36 10.33 16.95 9.48
C GLY A 36 10.12 16.55 8.01
N ASP A 37 10.41 15.30 7.63
CA ASP A 37 10.17 14.81 6.27
C ASP A 37 8.67 14.67 5.95
N MET A 38 8.36 14.46 4.67
CA MET A 38 7.00 14.42 4.14
C MET A 38 6.61 13.02 3.67
N PRO A 39 5.36 12.58 3.94
CA PRO A 39 4.91 11.27 3.50
C PRO A 39 4.84 11.18 1.97
N ALA A 40 5.22 10.03 1.44
CA ALA A 40 5.03 9.69 0.04
C ALA A 40 3.53 9.60 -0.31
N ASN A 41 3.19 10.05 -1.53
CA ASN A 41 1.80 10.04 -1.99
C ASN A 41 1.27 8.61 -2.15
N LEU A 42 0.23 8.29 -1.39
CA LEU A 42 -0.46 7.01 -1.50
C LEU A 42 -1.10 6.81 -2.88
N VAL A 43 -0.90 5.61 -3.43
CA VAL A 43 -1.30 5.28 -4.79
C VAL A 43 -2.80 4.96 -4.84
N GLN A 44 -3.51 5.62 -5.76
CA GLN A 44 -4.89 5.23 -6.08
C GLN A 44 -4.87 3.94 -6.91
N LEU A 45 -5.51 2.90 -6.39
CA LEU A 45 -5.73 1.68 -7.17
C LEU A 45 -6.83 1.90 -8.20
N SER A 46 -6.58 1.48 -9.43
CA SER A 46 -7.63 1.30 -10.45
C SER A 46 -8.30 -0.06 -10.27
N THR A 47 -9.59 -0.14 -10.55
CA THR A 47 -10.37 -1.39 -10.45
C THR A 47 -9.89 -2.50 -11.39
N THR A 48 -9.28 -2.16 -12.53
CA THR A 48 -8.93 -3.12 -13.60
C THR A 48 -7.45 -3.45 -13.72
N ARG A 49 -6.56 -2.81 -12.95
CA ARG A 49 -5.10 -2.92 -13.12
C ARG A 49 -4.45 -3.40 -11.84
N TRP A 50 -4.41 -4.73 -11.67
CA TRP A 50 -3.71 -5.38 -10.55
C TRP A 50 -2.21 -4.99 -10.48
N LEU A 51 -1.62 -4.55 -11.59
CA LEU A 51 -0.26 -4.05 -11.68
C LEU A 51 -0.02 -2.75 -10.90
N ALA A 52 -1.05 -1.91 -10.74
CA ALA A 52 -0.99 -0.71 -9.90
C ALA A 52 -0.74 -1.03 -8.42
N TRP A 53 -0.90 -2.30 -8.03
CA TRP A 53 -0.69 -2.77 -6.66
C TRP A 53 0.78 -2.78 -6.27
N GLY A 54 1.71 -3.10 -7.17
CA GLY A 54 3.13 -3.14 -6.84
C GLY A 54 3.62 -1.80 -6.27
N ARG A 55 3.30 -0.70 -6.97
CA ARG A 55 3.63 0.65 -6.50
C ARG A 55 2.90 1.02 -5.21
N ALA A 56 1.65 0.59 -5.04
CA ALA A 56 0.90 0.86 -3.80
C ALA A 56 1.51 0.12 -2.61
N ILE A 57 1.91 -1.13 -2.78
CA ILE A 57 2.61 -1.95 -1.79
C ILE A 57 3.94 -1.30 -1.43
N ASP A 58 4.74 -0.85 -2.42
CA ASP A 58 6.01 -0.17 -2.17
C ASP A 58 5.85 1.07 -1.28
N VAL A 59 4.89 1.94 -1.62
CA VAL A 59 4.64 3.18 -0.88
C VAL A 59 4.07 2.92 0.52
N ILE A 60 3.29 1.85 0.70
CA ILE A 60 2.78 1.46 2.02
C ILE A 60 3.92 0.90 2.88
N LEU A 61 4.75 0.02 2.33
CA LEU A 61 5.87 -0.58 3.05
C LEU A 61 6.93 0.47 3.44
N SER A 62 7.18 1.46 2.59
CA SER A 62 8.14 2.53 2.89
C SER A 62 7.68 3.49 3.99
N GLN A 63 6.42 3.39 4.43
CA GLN A 63 5.80 4.25 5.45
C GLN A 63 5.05 3.41 6.49
N TRP A 64 5.45 2.14 6.65
CA TRP A 64 4.69 1.14 7.40
C TRP A 64 4.56 1.53 8.88
N LEU A 65 5.65 1.98 9.49
CA LEU A 65 5.70 2.38 10.90
C LEU A 65 4.74 3.55 11.18
N GLU A 66 4.76 4.56 10.33
CA GLU A 66 3.94 5.77 10.47
C GLU A 66 2.46 5.44 10.24
N LEU A 67 2.14 4.60 9.24
CA LEU A 67 0.78 4.14 9.00
C LEU A 67 0.25 3.31 10.17
N LYS A 68 1.04 2.34 10.66
CA LYS A 68 0.71 1.53 11.84
C LYS A 68 0.45 2.42 13.06
N THR A 69 1.31 3.42 13.28
CA THR A 69 1.17 4.37 14.39
C THR A 69 -0.08 5.25 14.25
N HIS A 70 -0.34 5.77 13.04
CA HIS A 70 -1.54 6.56 12.75
C HIS A 70 -2.82 5.80 13.08
N PHE A 71 -2.94 4.55 12.63
CA PHE A 71 -4.13 3.75 12.90
C PHE A 71 -4.23 3.30 14.36
N GLY A 72 -3.09 3.09 15.04
CA GLY A 72 -3.04 2.85 16.48
C GLY A 72 -3.59 4.02 17.30
N LEU A 73 -3.10 5.23 17.04
CA LEU A 73 -3.60 6.46 17.70
C LEU A 73 -5.07 6.72 17.36
N GLN A 74 -5.45 6.52 16.11
CA GLN A 74 -6.85 6.67 15.70
C GLN A 74 -7.75 5.70 16.47
N ALA A 75 -7.37 4.43 16.59
CA ALA A 75 -8.14 3.43 17.32
C ALA A 75 -8.25 3.78 18.81
N ALA A 76 -7.15 4.23 19.42
CA ALA A 76 -7.13 4.67 20.82
C ALA A 76 -7.99 5.92 21.09
N SER A 77 -8.18 6.78 20.08
CA SER A 77 -9.01 7.99 20.21
C SER A 77 -10.52 7.74 20.09
N LEU A 78 -10.95 6.54 19.66
CA LEU A 78 -12.37 6.22 19.46
C LEU A 78 -13.10 6.05 20.80
N LYS A 79 -14.29 6.63 20.89
CA LYS A 79 -15.18 6.48 22.03
C LYS A 79 -16.08 5.24 21.88
N PRO A 80 -16.58 4.66 22.99
CA PRO A 80 -17.63 3.65 22.94
C PRO A 80 -18.84 4.16 22.12
N GLY A 81 -19.21 3.42 21.08
CA GLY A 81 -20.31 3.77 20.17
C GLY A 81 -19.90 4.41 18.84
N ASP A 82 -18.62 4.77 18.65
CA ASP A 82 -18.17 5.35 17.39
C ASP A 82 -18.28 4.35 16.22
N LYS A 83 -18.93 4.77 15.12
CA LYS A 83 -19.08 3.96 13.89
C LYS A 83 -17.87 4.13 12.97
N CYS A 84 -16.69 3.62 13.39
CA CYS A 84 -15.47 3.65 12.59
C CYS A 84 -14.97 2.23 12.25
N THR A 85 -15.69 1.53 11.39
CA THR A 85 -15.38 0.14 11.01
C THR A 85 -14.08 0.02 10.21
N VAL A 86 -13.90 0.88 9.18
CA VAL A 86 -12.71 0.84 8.32
C VAL A 86 -11.43 1.14 9.09
N GLY A 87 -11.44 2.17 9.96
CA GLY A 87 -10.26 2.54 10.75
C GLY A 87 -9.85 1.45 11.74
N ARG A 88 -10.82 0.77 12.37
CA ARG A 88 -10.55 -0.38 13.27
C ARG A 88 -9.94 -1.55 12.51
N LYS A 89 -10.53 -1.92 11.37
CA LYS A 89 -10.01 -3.01 10.54
C LYS A 89 -8.60 -2.69 10.01
N LEU A 90 -8.35 -1.46 9.57
CA LEU A 90 -6.99 -1.04 9.17
C LEU A 90 -6.02 -1.14 10.36
N ASN A 91 -6.41 -0.69 11.54
CA ASN A 91 -5.59 -0.84 12.74
C ASN A 91 -5.23 -2.30 13.03
N GLU A 92 -6.22 -3.21 13.01
CA GLU A 92 -6.00 -4.65 13.18
C GLU A 92 -5.01 -5.19 12.14
N LEU A 93 -5.19 -4.85 10.87
CA LEU A 93 -4.37 -5.38 9.79
C LEU A 93 -2.93 -4.86 9.81
N PHE A 94 -2.70 -3.60 10.20
CA PHE A 94 -1.34 -3.04 10.37
C PHE A 94 -0.61 -3.58 11.61
N HIS A 95 -1.34 -4.08 12.61
CA HIS A 95 -0.75 -4.67 13.83
C HIS A 95 -0.58 -6.19 13.76
N ALA A 96 -1.14 -6.85 12.75
CA ALA A 96 -0.84 -8.23 12.42
C ALA A 96 0.47 -8.30 11.61
N GLU A 97 1.55 -8.74 12.25
CA GLU A 97 2.89 -8.81 11.65
C GLU A 97 2.93 -9.72 10.41
N GLU A 98 2.05 -10.71 10.34
CA GLU A 98 1.91 -11.61 9.20
C GLU A 98 1.58 -10.82 7.91
N ASN A 99 0.79 -9.75 8.02
CA ASN A 99 0.44 -8.93 6.86
C ASN A 99 1.65 -8.13 6.35
N TYR A 100 2.48 -7.60 7.26
CA TYR A 100 3.72 -6.94 6.88
C TYR A 100 4.63 -7.89 6.11
N LEU A 101 4.83 -9.10 6.65
CA LEU A 101 5.65 -10.14 6.03
C LEU A 101 5.09 -10.55 4.66
N TYR A 102 3.76 -10.67 4.54
CA TYR A 102 3.13 -11.03 3.28
C TYR A 102 3.33 -9.95 2.22
N LEU A 103 3.21 -8.67 2.58
CA LEU A 103 3.49 -7.57 1.64
C LEU A 103 4.97 -7.51 1.26
N CYS A 104 5.89 -7.76 2.20
CA CYS A 104 7.32 -7.87 1.91
C CYS A 104 7.61 -9.00 0.91
N PHE A 105 6.94 -10.13 1.06
CA PHE A 105 7.01 -11.26 0.13
C PHE A 105 6.43 -10.92 -1.25
N LEU A 106 5.30 -10.21 -1.31
CA LEU A 106 4.66 -9.83 -2.57
C LEU A 106 5.43 -8.73 -3.32
N LYS A 107 6.15 -7.86 -2.63
CA LYS A 107 6.88 -6.74 -3.23
C LYS A 107 7.79 -7.14 -4.41
N PRO A 108 8.76 -8.07 -4.27
CA PRO A 108 9.59 -8.47 -5.40
C PRO A 108 8.77 -9.10 -6.53
N ILE A 109 7.80 -9.98 -6.20
CA ILE A 109 6.95 -10.66 -7.19
C ILE A 109 6.16 -9.64 -8.04
N THR A 110 5.56 -8.64 -7.39
CA THR A 110 4.79 -7.60 -8.09
C THR A 110 5.67 -6.69 -8.93
N LYS A 111 6.93 -6.46 -8.51
CA LYS A 111 7.92 -5.72 -9.30
C LYS A 111 8.28 -6.45 -10.59
N ASP A 112 8.57 -7.75 -10.50
CA ASP A 112 8.96 -8.56 -11.66
C ASP A 112 7.81 -8.70 -12.66
N LEU A 113 6.60 -8.91 -12.14
CA LEU A 113 5.39 -8.96 -12.95
C LEU A 113 5.09 -7.63 -13.65
N ASN A 114 5.33 -6.49 -12.98
CA ASN A 114 5.20 -5.16 -13.58
C ASN A 114 6.22 -4.95 -14.70
N ALA A 115 7.47 -5.33 -14.47
CA ALA A 115 8.53 -5.25 -15.49
C ALA A 115 8.20 -6.11 -16.71
N LEU A 116 7.72 -7.34 -16.50
CA LEU A 116 7.27 -8.22 -17.57
C LEU A 116 6.10 -7.62 -18.34
N ASN A 117 5.09 -7.10 -17.64
CA ASN A 117 3.95 -6.48 -18.29
C ASN A 117 4.34 -5.26 -19.12
N MET A 118 5.32 -4.45 -18.67
CA MET A 118 5.84 -3.34 -19.47
C MET A 118 6.42 -3.84 -20.80
N LYS A 119 7.21 -4.92 -20.78
CA LYS A 119 7.76 -5.53 -22.01
C LYS A 119 6.66 -5.97 -22.98
N PHE A 120 5.56 -6.54 -22.47
CA PHE A 120 4.41 -6.91 -23.32
C PHE A 120 3.64 -5.72 -23.91
N GLN A 121 3.80 -4.52 -23.33
CA GLN A 121 3.13 -3.29 -23.79
C GLN A 121 4.01 -2.48 -24.75
N GLU A 122 5.23 -2.92 -25.05
CA GLU A 122 6.09 -2.29 -26.03
C GLU A 122 5.58 -2.53 -27.47
N ASN A 123 5.61 -1.48 -28.30
CA ASN A 123 5.05 -1.51 -29.65
C ASN A 123 5.73 -2.51 -30.61
N GLU A 124 6.94 -2.97 -30.27
CA GLU A 124 7.71 -3.99 -31.01
C GLU A 124 8.07 -5.17 -30.12
N ALA A 125 7.16 -5.60 -29.23
CA ALA A 125 7.38 -6.77 -28.39
C ALA A 125 7.44 -8.04 -29.24
N GLU A 126 8.62 -8.40 -29.74
CA GLU A 126 8.88 -9.74 -30.23
C GLU A 126 8.73 -10.71 -29.05
N VAL A 127 7.65 -11.49 -29.08
CA VAL A 127 7.29 -12.49 -28.06
C VAL A 127 8.49 -13.37 -27.67
N HIS A 128 9.37 -13.65 -28.62
CA HIS A 128 10.58 -14.44 -28.43
C HIS A 128 11.60 -13.77 -27.48
N THR A 129 11.83 -12.45 -27.61
CA THR A 129 12.74 -11.67 -26.76
C THR A 129 12.23 -11.56 -25.33
N ALA A 130 10.91 -11.42 -25.17
CA ALA A 130 10.26 -11.44 -23.86
C ALA A 130 10.48 -12.78 -23.13
N ILE A 131 10.30 -13.91 -23.83
CA ILE A 131 10.49 -15.27 -23.29
C ILE A 131 11.95 -15.51 -22.87
N ILE A 132 12.94 -15.14 -23.70
CA ILE A 132 14.36 -15.32 -23.38
C ILE A 132 14.75 -14.51 -22.13
N SER A 133 14.24 -13.29 -22.00
CA SER A 133 14.56 -12.45 -20.85
C SER A 133 14.02 -12.99 -19.52
N LEU A 134 12.95 -13.80 -19.55
CA LEU A 134 12.37 -14.45 -18.37
C LEU A 134 13.13 -15.70 -17.93
N GLN A 135 13.85 -16.37 -18.83
CA GLN A 135 14.63 -17.58 -18.52
C GLN A 135 15.99 -17.27 -17.86
N ASN A 136 16.43 -16.01 -17.94
CA ASN A 136 17.74 -15.55 -17.46
C ASN A 136 17.67 -14.70 -16.17
N THR A 137 16.51 -14.67 -15.50
CA THR A 137 16.30 -13.99 -14.20
C THR A 137 16.15 -15.03 -13.11
#